data_AF-A0A7X8K213-F1
#
_entry.id   AF-A0A7X8K213-F1
#
_cell.length_a   1.000
_cell.length_b   1.000
_cell.length_c   1.000
_cell.angle_alpha   90.00
_cell.angle_beta   90.00
_cell.angle_gamma   90.00
#
_symmetry.space_group_name_H-M   'P 1'
#
loop_
_entity.id
_entity.type
_entity.pdbx_description
1 polymer ?
#
loop_
_entity_poly.entity_id
_entity_poly.type
_entity_poly.pdbx_seq_one_letter_code
_entity_poly.pdbx_strand_id
1 'polypeptide(L)'
;FWQKILPRQFWERMQTVDAETILSQERIFWSGEALQLIKNRPLFGYGGGGWESVYRSNQAYNYSSTQVHNDWLQLGVETGALGLLAWLGLWAVWLYSGIKAFIASESRKRTFIWAVIAGTAAIGGHALIDFDLSLGAVSIALWFGFGIISGLVPDKATTQEPSPSRRAKKRGKGRSRTNYVPLGIGALSLLFTLAAGSLIMGHNYGSQAVAAVQQGDGTKGLEYFSKASTYDPFQASYNIDAARLSLLKGDIEQAVQLGEQAAKKDRFNWQIHLNLAEIYWQQGSIDKSIEAATEAKNCAPLVQNVNNNVARVYALAGIRYLEERNEEAAWAVFEEVAAMPDQFNNYFEQLPEMIQRLWPSYSRLAVDRELALSVGIAEYFLGKSQQATEHLELAMNNEASRAEALLWLAAARQKMGHTEEAQALLNQVLELDESVAQNYDAIVNLPTRDR
;
A
#
# COMPACT_ATOMS: atom_id res chain seq x y z
N PHE A 1 -7.40 -29.66 31.73
CA PHE A 1 -7.72 -29.59 33.18
C PHE A 1 -8.48 -28.31 33.51
N TRP A 2 -7.91 -27.13 33.23
CA TRP A 2 -8.52 -25.81 33.50
C TRP A 2 -9.84 -25.50 32.77
N GLN A 3 -10.03 -25.99 31.54
CA GLN A 3 -11.29 -25.87 30.77
C GLN A 3 -12.54 -26.45 31.47
N LYS A 4 -12.38 -27.36 32.43
CA LYS A 4 -13.49 -27.99 33.15
C LYS A 4 -13.80 -27.32 34.50
N ILE A 5 -12.96 -26.38 34.95
CA ILE A 5 -13.02 -25.78 36.29
C ILE A 5 -13.39 -24.30 36.23
N LEU A 6 -12.96 -23.59 35.18
CA LEU A 6 -13.25 -22.17 35.01
C LEU A 6 -14.56 -21.94 34.24
N PRO A 7 -15.36 -20.91 34.61
CA PRO A 7 -16.49 -20.47 33.80
C PRO A 7 -16.03 -20.20 32.37
N ARG A 8 -16.81 -20.66 31.39
CA ARG A 8 -16.46 -20.58 29.96
C ARG A 8 -16.01 -19.18 29.52
N GLN A 9 -16.68 -18.13 30.02
CA GLN A 9 -16.33 -16.73 29.77
C GLN A 9 -14.95 -16.32 30.30
N PHE A 10 -14.49 -16.91 31.39
CA PHE A 10 -13.17 -16.62 31.97
C PHE A 10 -12.06 -17.34 31.19
N TRP A 11 -12.33 -18.58 30.73
CA TRP A 11 -11.41 -19.30 29.85
C TRP A 11 -11.28 -18.62 28.48
N GLU A 12 -12.40 -18.22 27.88
CA GLU A 12 -12.44 -17.43 26.64
C GLU A 12 -11.68 -16.11 26.84
N ARG A 13 -11.86 -15.41 27.98
CA ARG A 13 -11.09 -14.21 28.30
C ARG A 13 -9.59 -14.45 28.48
N MET A 14 -9.15 -15.55 29.08
CA MET A 14 -7.71 -15.82 29.19
C MET A 14 -7.08 -16.07 27.81
N GLN A 15 -7.80 -16.71 26.89
CA GLN A 15 -7.38 -16.85 25.50
C GLN A 15 -7.39 -15.51 24.75
N THR A 16 -8.34 -14.60 25.06
CA THR A 16 -8.34 -13.26 24.47
C THR A 16 -7.31 -12.33 25.10
N VAL A 17 -6.88 -12.52 26.35
CA VAL A 17 -5.84 -11.69 26.99
C VAL A 17 -4.52 -11.81 26.22
N ASP A 18 -4.15 -13.00 25.76
CA ASP A 18 -2.95 -13.19 24.94
C ASP A 18 -3.10 -12.47 23.57
N ALA A 19 -4.27 -12.55 22.95
CA ALA A 19 -4.55 -11.86 21.68
C ALA A 19 -4.63 -10.33 21.83
N GLU A 20 -5.27 -9.81 22.89
CA GLU A 20 -5.32 -8.38 23.22
C GLU A 20 -3.93 -7.85 23.54
N THR A 21 -3.09 -8.65 24.19
CA THR A 21 -1.70 -8.30 24.47
C THR A 21 -0.89 -8.19 23.18
N ILE A 22 -1.07 -9.12 22.23
CA ILE A 22 -0.44 -9.05 20.91
C ILE A 22 -0.94 -7.82 20.15
N LEU A 23 -2.26 -7.63 20.02
CA LEU A 23 -2.83 -6.48 19.31
C LEU A 23 -2.36 -5.14 19.90
N SER A 24 -2.23 -5.06 21.22
CA SER A 24 -1.67 -3.88 21.91
C SER A 24 -0.19 -3.67 21.57
N GLN A 25 0.61 -4.75 21.56
CA GLN A 25 2.01 -4.69 21.16
C GLN A 25 2.18 -4.27 19.69
N GLU A 26 1.34 -4.77 18.79
CA GLU A 26 1.34 -4.39 17.38
C GLU A 26 1.06 -2.89 17.19
N ARG A 27 0.05 -2.33 17.87
CA ARG A 27 -0.26 -0.89 17.81
C ARG A 27 0.89 -0.02 18.28
N ILE A 28 1.56 -0.41 19.37
CA ILE A 28 2.75 0.30 19.87
C ILE A 28 3.90 0.21 18.86
N PHE A 29 4.10 -0.97 18.28
CA PHE A 29 5.12 -1.21 17.27
C PHE A 29 4.88 -0.35 16.01
N TRP A 30 3.66 -0.37 15.46
CA TRP A 30 3.28 0.43 14.29
C TRP A 30 3.36 1.93 14.56
N SER A 31 3.07 2.38 15.78
CA SER A 31 3.31 3.77 16.19
C SER A 31 4.80 4.14 16.11
N GLY A 32 5.69 3.21 16.49
CA GLY A 32 7.14 3.36 16.34
C GLY A 32 7.57 3.47 14.87
N GLU A 33 7.02 2.63 14.00
CA GLU A 33 7.25 2.66 12.55
C GLU A 33 6.73 3.97 11.92
N ALA A 34 5.55 4.43 12.32
CA ALA A 34 5.00 5.71 11.87
C ALA A 34 5.92 6.89 12.25
N LEU A 35 6.50 6.88 13.45
CA LEU A 35 7.49 7.89 13.85
C LEU A 35 8.77 7.84 13.00
N GLN A 36 9.21 6.65 12.56
CA GLN A 36 10.34 6.54 11.64
C GLN A 36 10.00 7.14 10.27
N LEU A 37 8.81 6.88 9.75
CA LEU A 37 8.32 7.48 8.50
C LEU A 37 8.26 9.01 8.61
N ILE A 38 7.73 9.55 9.71
CA ILE A 38 7.72 11.01 9.94
C ILE A 38 9.14 11.57 9.92
N LYS A 39 10.12 10.88 10.54
CA LYS A 39 11.53 11.32 10.51
C LYS A 39 12.13 11.30 9.11
N ASN A 40 11.73 10.36 8.26
CA ASN A 40 12.21 10.27 6.88
C ASN A 40 11.68 11.43 6.01
N ARG A 41 10.45 11.90 6.26
CA ARG A 41 9.85 13.04 5.54
C ARG A 41 9.19 14.05 6.50
N PRO A 42 9.98 14.82 7.26
CA PRO A 42 9.48 15.55 8.42
C PRO A 42 8.63 16.76 8.10
N LEU A 43 8.75 17.37 6.91
CA LEU A 43 8.04 18.61 6.60
C LEU A 43 6.64 18.35 6.04
N PHE A 44 6.56 17.55 4.97
CA PHE A 44 5.34 17.35 4.18
C PHE A 44 4.79 15.92 4.25
N GLY A 45 5.49 14.99 4.91
CA GLY A 45 5.07 13.59 4.97
C GLY A 45 5.06 12.91 3.60
N TYR A 46 4.17 11.93 3.46
CA TYR A 46 4.02 11.09 2.27
C TYR A 46 2.76 11.42 1.44
N GLY A 47 1.93 12.38 1.86
CA GLY A 47 0.63 12.67 1.26
C GLY A 47 -0.51 11.88 1.90
N GLY A 48 -1.77 12.21 1.56
CA GLY A 48 -2.93 11.48 2.06
C GLY A 48 -2.92 10.02 1.60
N GLY A 49 -3.22 9.08 2.51
CA GLY A 49 -3.01 7.64 2.27
C GLY A 49 -1.54 7.22 2.35
N GLY A 50 -0.66 8.11 2.80
CA GLY A 50 0.79 7.90 2.83
C GLY A 50 1.19 6.69 3.66
N TRP A 51 0.53 6.43 4.79
CA TRP A 51 0.77 5.21 5.58
C TRP A 51 0.47 3.95 4.77
N GLU A 52 -0.75 3.82 4.24
CA GLU A 52 -1.19 2.65 3.47
C GLU A 52 -0.27 2.35 2.27
N SER A 53 0.23 3.40 1.61
CA SER A 53 1.14 3.29 0.47
C SER A 53 2.55 2.84 0.90
N VAL A 54 3.13 3.42 1.96
CA VAL A 54 4.57 3.23 2.27
C VAL A 54 4.88 2.21 3.35
N TYR A 55 3.95 1.87 4.24
CA TYR A 55 4.29 1.10 5.45
C TYR A 55 4.94 -0.25 5.12
N ARG A 56 4.57 -0.86 3.98
CA ARG A 56 5.13 -2.12 3.47
C ARG A 56 6.64 -2.07 3.22
N SER A 57 7.21 -0.93 2.84
CA SER A 57 8.64 -0.78 2.62
C SER A 57 9.45 -0.74 3.92
N ASN A 58 8.79 -0.45 5.04
CA ASN A 58 9.44 -0.21 6.34
C ASN A 58 9.13 -1.28 7.38
N GLN A 59 8.32 -2.29 7.05
CA GLN A 59 7.90 -3.29 8.04
C GLN A 59 9.09 -4.13 8.52
N ALA A 60 9.17 -4.37 9.83
CA ALA A 60 10.11 -5.36 10.37
C ALA A 60 9.62 -6.82 10.19
N TYR A 61 8.30 -7.02 10.05
CA TYR A 61 7.66 -8.31 9.79
C TYR A 61 6.43 -8.12 8.90
N ASN A 62 6.00 -9.17 8.19
CA ASN A 62 4.87 -9.05 7.27
C ASN A 62 3.52 -8.92 8.00
N TYR A 63 3.09 -7.69 8.27
CA TYR A 63 1.76 -7.37 8.77
C TYR A 63 0.95 -6.58 7.72
N SER A 64 -0.37 -6.58 7.89
CA SER A 64 -1.28 -5.80 7.04
C SER A 64 -2.08 -4.83 7.89
N SER A 65 -1.88 -3.53 7.67
CA SER A 65 -2.68 -2.49 8.30
C SER A 65 -2.81 -1.28 7.40
N THR A 66 -4.05 -0.88 7.11
CA THR A 66 -4.33 0.36 6.37
C THR A 66 -4.24 1.60 7.25
N GLN A 67 -4.11 1.45 8.57
CA GLN A 67 -4.13 2.55 9.53
C GLN A 67 -3.03 2.36 10.59
N VAL A 68 -2.54 3.45 11.18
CA VAL A 68 -1.55 3.37 12.28
C VAL A 68 -2.22 2.91 13.59
N HIS A 69 -3.55 3.04 13.69
CA HIS A 69 -4.29 3.04 14.96
C HIS A 69 -3.84 4.15 15.91
N ASN A 70 -3.52 5.30 15.32
CA ASN A 70 -3.25 6.56 16.01
C ASN A 70 -3.42 7.67 14.96
N ASP A 71 -4.57 8.34 14.97
CA ASP A 71 -4.90 9.38 13.97
C ASP A 71 -3.86 10.51 13.94
N TRP A 72 -3.22 10.80 15.08
CA TRP A 72 -2.20 11.86 15.15
C TRP A 72 -0.91 11.43 14.44
N LEU A 73 -0.44 10.21 14.68
CA LEU A 73 0.73 9.69 13.97
C LEU A 73 0.43 9.47 12.49
N GLN A 74 -0.78 9.01 12.15
CA GLN A 74 -1.21 8.88 10.78
C GLN A 74 -1.21 10.23 10.06
N LEU A 75 -1.81 11.26 10.66
CA LEU A 75 -1.75 12.63 10.13
C LEU A 75 -0.29 13.10 9.97
N GLY A 76 0.58 12.75 10.92
CA GLY A 76 2.01 13.03 10.85
C GLY A 76 2.70 12.36 9.67
N VAL A 77 2.44 11.08 9.42
CA VAL A 77 2.98 10.35 8.26
C VAL A 77 2.51 10.99 6.97
N GLU A 78 1.23 11.39 6.90
CA GLU A 78 0.63 11.93 5.69
C GLU A 78 1.03 13.38 5.40
N THR A 79 1.16 14.22 6.42
CA THR A 79 1.29 15.68 6.25
C THR A 79 2.57 16.27 6.85
N GLY A 80 3.35 15.46 7.56
CA GLY A 80 4.54 15.89 8.28
C GLY A 80 4.23 16.84 9.43
N ALA A 81 5.29 17.49 9.92
CA ALA A 81 5.21 18.48 10.99
C ALA A 81 4.31 19.67 10.61
N LEU A 82 4.22 20.03 9.32
CA LEU A 82 3.41 21.17 8.90
C LEU A 82 1.92 20.93 9.16
N GLY A 83 1.39 19.77 8.75
CA GLY A 83 -0.01 19.45 9.02
C GLY A 83 -0.27 19.14 10.50
N LEU A 84 0.67 18.50 11.20
CA LEU A 84 0.59 18.32 12.65
C LEU A 84 0.51 19.65 13.42
N LEU A 85 1.35 20.63 13.07
CA LEU A 85 1.33 21.95 13.69
C LEU A 85 0.04 22.71 13.37
N ALA A 86 -0.48 22.59 12.14
CA ALA A 86 -1.77 23.16 11.78
C ALA A 86 -2.91 22.53 12.61
N TRP A 87 -2.88 21.21 12.78
CA TRP A 87 -3.85 20.46 13.59
C TRP A 87 -3.78 20.83 15.07
N LEU A 88 -2.58 20.88 15.65
CA LEU A 88 -2.35 21.36 17.01
C LEU A 88 -2.82 22.82 17.19
N GLY A 89 -2.59 23.67 16.18
CA GLY A 89 -3.08 25.04 16.15
C GLY A 89 -4.61 25.12 16.22
N LEU A 90 -5.32 24.27 15.47
CA LEU A 90 -6.78 24.20 15.52
C LEU A 90 -7.28 23.81 16.92
N TRP A 91 -6.68 22.79 17.54
CA TRP A 91 -7.00 22.39 18.91
C TRP A 91 -6.71 23.49 19.93
N ALA A 92 -5.58 24.19 19.80
CA ALA A 92 -5.22 25.29 20.69
C ALA A 92 -6.19 26.47 20.58
N VAL A 93 -6.54 26.88 19.35
CA VAL A 93 -7.51 27.95 19.10
C VAL A 93 -8.90 27.57 19.59
N TRP A 94 -9.32 26.33 19.36
CA TRP A 94 -10.59 25.80 19.83
C TRP A 94 -10.68 25.80 21.36
N LEU A 95 -9.66 25.26 22.04
CA LEU A 95 -9.61 25.21 23.51
C LEU A 95 -9.57 26.62 24.11
N TYR A 96 -8.74 27.52 23.56
CA TYR A 96 -8.70 28.92 23.97
C TYR A 96 -10.06 29.61 23.83
N SER A 97 -10.72 29.41 22.70
CA SER A 97 -12.06 29.92 22.41
C SER A 97 -13.09 29.38 23.40
N GLY A 98 -13.01 28.09 23.71
CA GLY A 98 -13.84 27.42 24.71
C GLY A 98 -13.66 27.98 26.12
N ILE A 99 -12.41 28.15 26.57
CA ILE A 99 -12.09 28.77 27.87
C ILE A 99 -12.62 30.20 27.92
N LYS A 100 -12.43 30.99 26.87
CA LYS A 100 -12.95 32.36 26.78
C LYS A 100 -14.48 32.40 26.85
N ALA A 101 -15.16 31.52 26.11
CA ALA A 101 -16.61 31.41 26.14
C ALA A 101 -17.11 30.98 27.52
N PHE A 102 -16.42 30.05 28.18
CA PHE A 102 -16.73 29.59 29.53
C PHE A 102 -16.64 30.71 30.56
N ILE A 103 -15.52 31.45 30.58
CA ILE A 103 -15.29 32.55 31.54
C ILE A 103 -16.38 33.62 31.39
N ALA A 104 -16.75 33.96 30.15
CA ALA A 104 -17.74 34.99 29.85
C ALA A 104 -19.22 34.57 30.02
N SER A 105 -19.49 33.29 30.27
CA SER A 105 -20.85 32.76 30.35
C SER A 105 -21.37 32.63 31.79
N GLU A 106 -22.69 32.53 31.95
CA GLU A 106 -23.36 32.25 33.23
C GLU A 106 -23.47 30.74 33.52
N SER A 107 -23.87 30.36 34.74
CA SER A 107 -23.84 28.97 35.27
C SER A 107 -24.37 27.90 34.30
N ARG A 108 -25.59 28.03 33.76
CA ARG A 108 -26.16 27.01 32.86
C ARG A 108 -25.41 26.88 31.53
N LYS A 109 -25.00 28.02 30.95
CA LYS A 109 -24.22 28.06 29.71
C LYS A 109 -22.80 27.53 29.93
N ARG A 110 -22.19 27.81 31.09
CA ARG A 110 -20.90 27.25 31.51
C ARG A 110 -20.93 25.73 31.51
N THR A 111 -21.93 25.12 32.14
CA THR A 111 -22.07 23.66 32.18
C THR A 111 -22.18 23.07 30.77
N PHE A 112 -22.96 23.71 29.88
CA PHE A 112 -23.06 23.26 28.49
C PHE A 112 -21.72 23.37 27.74
N ILE A 113 -21.02 24.51 27.84
CA ILE A 113 -19.70 24.71 27.21
C ILE A 113 -18.70 23.67 27.71
N TRP A 114 -18.68 23.41 29.01
CA TRP A 114 -17.82 22.37 29.61
C TRP A 114 -18.17 20.97 29.12
N ALA A 115 -19.45 20.64 28.98
CA ALA A 115 -19.87 19.35 28.44
C ALA A 115 -19.41 19.18 26.98
N VAL A 116 -19.55 20.22 26.15
CA VAL A 116 -19.07 20.19 24.75
C VAL A 116 -17.55 20.07 24.69
N ILE A 117 -16.81 20.79 25.55
CA ILE A 117 -15.35 20.69 25.60
C ILE A 117 -14.91 19.31 26.04
N ALA A 118 -15.50 18.77 27.11
CA ALA A 118 -15.17 17.43 27.59
C ALA A 118 -15.46 16.35 26.54
N GLY A 119 -16.63 16.39 25.89
CA GLY A 119 -17.00 15.43 24.85
C GLY A 119 -16.10 15.53 23.62
N THR A 120 -15.83 16.75 23.13
CA THR A 120 -14.95 16.95 21.96
C THR A 120 -13.50 16.54 22.27
N ALA A 121 -12.99 16.91 23.46
CA ALA A 121 -11.65 16.53 23.91
C ALA A 121 -11.53 15.01 24.11
N ALA A 122 -12.60 14.33 24.54
CA ALA A 122 -12.61 12.87 24.64
C ALA A 122 -12.45 12.22 23.26
N ILE A 123 -13.11 12.73 22.21
CA ILE A 123 -12.92 12.25 20.83
C ILE A 123 -11.46 12.45 20.39
N GLY A 124 -10.92 13.67 20.57
CA GLY A 124 -9.53 13.96 20.17
C GLY A 124 -8.48 13.18 20.97
N GLY A 125 -8.76 12.91 22.24
CA GLY A 125 -7.91 12.08 23.10
C GLY A 125 -7.96 10.61 22.75
N HIS A 126 -9.14 10.07 22.40
CA HIS A 126 -9.28 8.68 21.97
C HIS A 126 -8.57 8.44 20.61
N ALA A 127 -8.59 9.44 19.73
CA ALA A 127 -7.86 9.42 18.46
C ALA A 127 -6.32 9.31 18.60
N LEU A 128 -5.75 9.42 19.82
CA LEU A 128 -4.33 9.10 20.08
C LEU A 128 -4.06 7.59 20.16
N ILE A 129 -5.10 6.77 20.29
CA ILE A 129 -5.00 5.33 20.57
C ILE A 129 -5.74 4.50 19.49
N ASP A 130 -6.60 5.15 18.71
CA ASP A 130 -7.30 4.52 17.58
C ASP A 130 -7.42 5.48 16.38
N PHE A 131 -8.06 5.00 15.31
CA PHE A 131 -8.24 5.68 14.02
C PHE A 131 -9.68 6.19 13.81
N ASP A 132 -10.39 6.55 14.89
CA ASP A 132 -11.82 6.86 14.85
C ASP A 132 -12.15 8.05 13.94
N LEU A 133 -11.22 8.98 13.71
CA LEU A 133 -11.46 10.13 12.84
C LEU A 133 -11.56 9.73 11.37
N SER A 134 -11.10 8.55 10.98
CA SER A 134 -11.40 7.96 9.67
C SER A 134 -12.90 7.65 9.49
N LEU A 135 -13.64 7.43 10.59
CA LEU A 135 -15.08 7.21 10.57
C LEU A 135 -15.79 8.56 10.42
N GLY A 136 -16.38 8.78 9.25
CA GLY A 136 -17.02 10.06 8.92
C GLY A 136 -18.02 10.56 9.97
N ALA A 137 -18.77 9.67 10.63
CA ALA A 137 -19.69 10.04 11.70
C ALA A 137 -18.99 10.67 12.93
N VAL A 138 -17.85 10.10 13.34
CA VAL A 138 -17.06 10.60 14.48
C VAL A 138 -16.38 11.93 14.11
N SER A 139 -15.83 12.00 12.90
CA SER A 139 -15.27 13.24 12.34
C SER A 139 -16.29 14.37 12.29
N ILE A 140 -17.53 14.11 11.83
CA ILE A 140 -18.60 15.11 11.83
C ILE A 140 -18.93 15.58 13.25
N ALA A 141 -19.01 14.66 14.22
CA ALA A 141 -19.26 15.00 15.62
C ALA A 141 -18.16 15.91 16.20
N LEU A 142 -16.89 15.62 15.88
CA LEU A 142 -15.75 16.46 16.24
C LEU A 142 -15.91 17.89 15.68
N TRP A 143 -16.14 18.01 14.36
CA TRP A 143 -16.30 19.32 13.71
C TRP A 143 -17.51 20.09 14.24
N PHE A 144 -18.59 19.40 14.59
CA PHE A 144 -19.74 20.02 15.22
C PHE A 144 -19.40 20.59 16.61
N GLY A 145 -18.63 19.86 17.42
CA GLY A 145 -18.09 20.35 18.69
C GLY A 145 -17.20 21.59 18.53
N PHE A 146 -16.36 21.62 17.50
CA PHE A 146 -15.57 22.79 17.13
C PHE A 146 -16.43 24.00 16.75
N GLY A 147 -17.47 23.76 15.94
CA GLY A 147 -18.42 24.79 15.51
C GLY A 147 -19.24 25.37 16.66
N ILE A 148 -19.76 24.53 17.56
CA ILE A 148 -20.52 24.99 18.74
C ILE A 148 -19.68 25.93 19.59
N ILE A 149 -18.45 25.54 19.93
CA ILE A 149 -17.58 26.37 20.76
C ILE A 149 -17.26 27.70 20.07
N SER A 150 -16.95 27.66 18.78
CA SER A 150 -16.66 28.85 17.99
C SER A 150 -17.85 29.82 17.96
N GLY A 151 -19.08 29.31 17.86
CA GLY A 151 -20.31 30.13 17.87
C GLY A 151 -20.71 30.67 19.25
N LEU A 152 -20.15 30.13 20.34
CA LEU A 152 -20.43 30.57 21.71
C LEU A 152 -19.41 31.60 22.23
N VAL A 153 -18.34 31.89 21.48
CA VAL A 153 -17.38 32.93 21.85
C VAL A 153 -18.08 34.29 21.81
N PRO A 154 -18.06 35.08 22.90
CA PRO A 154 -18.64 36.42 22.88
C PRO A 154 -17.91 37.31 21.87
N ASP A 155 -18.68 37.96 21.01
CA ASP A 155 -18.20 39.04 20.16
C ASP A 155 -17.73 40.21 21.03
N LYS A 156 -16.50 40.69 20.78
CA LYS A 156 -16.01 41.93 21.41
C LYS A 156 -16.87 43.15 21.02
N ALA A 157 -17.66 43.05 19.95
CA ALA A 157 -18.50 44.13 19.43
C ALA A 157 -19.74 44.45 20.29
N THR A 158 -20.07 43.63 21.28
CA THR A 158 -21.20 43.85 22.20
C THR A 158 -20.77 44.42 23.55
N THR A 159 -19.65 45.14 23.60
CA THR A 159 -19.48 46.17 24.63
C THR A 159 -20.33 47.36 24.20
N GLN A 160 -21.45 47.56 24.91
CA GLN A 160 -22.39 48.68 24.79
C GLN A 160 -21.86 49.83 23.94
N GLU A 161 -22.34 50.00 22.70
CA GLU A 161 -22.09 51.23 21.97
C GLU A 161 -22.59 52.39 22.85
N PRO A 162 -21.72 53.31 23.31
CA PRO A 162 -22.21 54.49 23.99
C PRO A 162 -23.09 55.26 23.00
N SER A 163 -24.30 55.61 23.44
CA SER A 163 -25.29 56.36 22.65
C SER A 163 -24.61 57.44 21.79
N PRO A 164 -24.78 57.44 20.46
CA PRO A 164 -23.97 58.25 19.57
C PRO A 164 -24.19 59.73 19.88
N SER A 165 -23.18 60.40 20.44
CA SER A 165 -23.20 61.85 20.63
C SER A 165 -23.41 62.54 19.28
N ARG A 166 -24.19 63.63 19.25
CA ARG A 166 -24.51 64.42 18.05
C ARG A 166 -23.28 64.87 17.23
N ARG A 167 -22.06 64.79 17.78
CA ARG A 167 -20.79 65.08 17.10
C ARG A 167 -20.27 63.95 16.20
N ALA A 168 -20.65 62.69 16.45
CA ALA A 168 -20.25 61.54 15.63
C ALA A 168 -20.97 61.51 14.25
N LYS A 169 -22.17 62.08 14.15
CA LYS A 169 -22.93 62.18 12.88
C LYS A 169 -22.24 63.01 11.79
N LYS A 170 -21.28 63.88 12.13
CA LYS A 170 -20.57 64.75 11.15
C LYS A 170 -19.15 64.28 10.78
N ARG A 171 -18.59 63.26 11.45
CA ARG A 171 -17.26 62.71 11.15
C ARG A 171 -17.35 61.19 11.12
N GLY A 172 -17.86 60.65 10.02
CA GLY A 172 -18.11 59.20 9.96
C GLY A 172 -18.60 58.66 8.63
N LYS A 173 -18.21 59.23 7.48
CA LYS A 173 -18.08 58.41 6.26
C LYS A 173 -16.82 57.54 6.40
N GLY A 174 -16.74 56.77 7.50
CA GLY A 174 -15.74 55.73 7.68
C GLY A 174 -16.18 54.60 6.77
N ARG A 175 -15.44 54.42 5.67
CA ARG A 175 -15.56 53.30 4.73
C ARG A 175 -15.83 52.03 5.55
N SER A 176 -17.07 51.52 5.51
CA SER A 176 -17.37 50.20 6.05
C SER A 176 -16.41 49.25 5.34
N ARG A 177 -15.44 48.71 6.08
CA ARG A 177 -14.45 47.79 5.54
C ARG A 177 -15.23 46.50 5.32
N THR A 178 -15.81 46.34 4.13
CA THR A 178 -16.59 45.16 3.77
C THR A 178 -15.75 43.93 4.09
N ASN A 179 -16.23 43.11 5.04
CA ASN A 179 -15.54 41.92 5.46
C ASN A 179 -15.81 40.82 4.44
N TYR A 180 -14.86 40.58 3.53
CA TYR A 180 -14.97 39.57 2.47
C TYR A 180 -14.65 38.14 2.96
N VAL A 181 -14.30 37.95 4.24
CA VAL A 181 -13.93 36.64 4.80
C VAL A 181 -15.06 35.60 4.64
N PRO A 182 -16.35 35.88 4.95
CA PRO A 182 -17.41 34.90 4.76
C PRO A 182 -17.63 34.53 3.29
N LEU A 183 -17.46 35.48 2.38
CA LEU A 183 -17.53 35.22 0.93
C LEU A 183 -16.38 34.30 0.49
N GLY A 184 -15.18 34.52 1.02
CA GLY A 184 -14.02 33.65 0.78
C GLY A 184 -14.23 32.23 1.31
N ILE A 185 -14.74 32.08 2.53
CA ILE A 185 -15.09 30.77 3.10
C ILE A 185 -16.16 30.09 2.26
N GLY A 186 -17.23 30.79 1.89
CA GLY A 186 -18.30 30.25 1.05
C GLY A 186 -17.80 29.78 -0.32
N ALA A 187 -16.91 30.56 -0.96
CA ALA A 187 -16.28 30.18 -2.23
C ALA A 187 -15.39 28.94 -2.08
N LEU A 188 -14.61 28.85 -0.99
CA LEU A 188 -13.76 27.70 -0.72
C LEU A 188 -14.58 26.43 -0.43
N SER A 189 -15.67 26.54 0.35
CA SER A 189 -16.58 25.43 0.60
C SER A 189 -17.26 24.93 -0.68
N LEU A 190 -17.67 25.84 -1.56
CA LEU A 190 -18.21 25.48 -2.87
C LEU A 190 -17.16 24.75 -3.71
N LEU A 191 -15.92 25.25 -3.74
CA LEU A 191 -14.82 24.60 -4.45
C LEU A 191 -14.55 23.18 -3.94
N PHE A 192 -14.51 22.98 -2.63
CA PHE A 192 -14.36 21.63 -2.05
C PHE A 192 -15.54 20.71 -2.37
N THR A 193 -16.75 21.25 -2.42
CA THR A 193 -17.95 20.47 -2.78
C THR A 193 -17.92 20.06 -4.25
N LEU A 194 -17.51 20.97 -5.15
CA LEU A 194 -17.34 20.67 -6.58
C LEU A 194 -16.21 19.65 -6.80
N ALA A 195 -15.09 19.80 -6.08
CA ALA A 195 -13.99 18.83 -6.12
C ALA A 195 -14.45 17.45 -5.66
N ALA A 196 -15.16 17.35 -4.53
CA ALA A 196 -15.74 16.10 -4.06
C ALA A 196 -16.73 15.50 -5.07
N GLY A 197 -17.57 16.33 -5.71
CA GLY A 197 -18.46 15.91 -6.78
C GLY A 197 -17.70 15.31 -7.98
N SER A 198 -16.57 15.91 -8.37
CA SER A 198 -15.69 15.37 -9.40
C SER A 198 -15.14 14.00 -9.00
N LEU A 199 -14.64 13.83 -7.78
CA LEU A 199 -14.11 12.54 -7.32
C LEU A 199 -15.20 11.44 -7.31
N ILE A 200 -16.42 11.78 -6.90
CA ILE A 200 -17.57 10.86 -6.96
C ILE A 200 -17.85 10.44 -8.42
N MET A 201 -17.80 11.38 -9.36
CA MET A 201 -17.93 11.06 -10.79
C MET A 201 -16.79 10.14 -11.27
N GLY A 202 -15.56 10.38 -10.84
CA GLY A 202 -14.40 9.52 -11.09
C GLY A 202 -14.65 8.09 -10.61
N HIS A 203 -15.05 7.94 -9.34
CA HIS A 203 -15.39 6.64 -8.74
C HIS A 203 -16.52 5.91 -9.50
N ASN A 204 -17.57 6.63 -9.89
CA ASN A 204 -18.68 6.06 -10.66
C ASN A 204 -18.23 5.57 -12.04
N TYR A 205 -17.42 6.34 -12.76
CA TYR A 205 -16.86 5.90 -14.04
C TYR A 205 -15.89 4.73 -13.87
N GLY A 206 -15.06 4.73 -12.83
CA GLY A 206 -14.18 3.60 -12.51
C GLY A 206 -14.98 2.32 -12.24
N SER A 207 -16.10 2.42 -11.53
CA SER A 207 -17.00 1.30 -11.27
C SER A 207 -17.66 0.78 -12.56
N GLN A 208 -18.06 1.69 -13.46
CA GLN A 208 -18.57 1.33 -14.79
C GLN A 208 -17.49 0.68 -15.67
N ALA A 209 -16.24 1.13 -15.57
CA ALA A 209 -15.11 0.55 -16.27
C ALA A 209 -14.89 -0.91 -15.86
N VAL A 210 -14.83 -1.18 -14.55
CA VAL A 210 -14.70 -2.53 -14.00
C VAL A 210 -15.87 -3.41 -14.46
N ALA A 211 -17.11 -2.91 -14.40
CA ALA A 211 -18.28 -3.65 -14.86
C ALA A 211 -18.22 -3.96 -16.37
N ALA A 212 -17.74 -3.04 -17.20
CA ALA A 212 -17.56 -3.27 -18.64
C ALA A 212 -16.48 -4.33 -18.91
N VAL A 213 -15.36 -4.29 -18.19
CA VAL A 213 -14.29 -5.31 -18.29
C VAL A 213 -14.80 -6.69 -17.89
N GLN A 214 -15.57 -6.79 -16.79
CA GLN A 214 -16.18 -8.04 -16.35
C GLN A 214 -17.17 -8.63 -17.36
N GLN A 215 -17.79 -7.79 -18.18
CA GLN A 215 -18.66 -8.20 -19.30
C GLN A 215 -17.88 -8.55 -20.57
N GLY A 216 -16.55 -8.49 -20.54
CA GLY A 216 -15.68 -8.73 -21.70
C GLY A 216 -15.51 -7.52 -22.63
N ASP A 217 -16.08 -6.36 -22.30
CA ASP A 217 -15.94 -5.14 -23.10
C ASP A 217 -14.77 -4.29 -22.61
N GLY A 218 -13.55 -4.76 -22.91
CA GLY A 218 -12.31 -4.04 -22.58
C GLY A 218 -12.17 -2.68 -23.27
N THR A 219 -12.89 -2.43 -24.36
CA THR A 219 -12.88 -1.13 -25.04
C THR A 219 -13.66 -0.08 -24.29
N LYS A 220 -14.90 -0.39 -23.87
CA LYS A 220 -15.64 0.49 -22.97
C LYS A 220 -14.96 0.61 -21.61
N GLY A 221 -14.36 -0.46 -21.13
CA GLY A 221 -13.51 -0.44 -19.92
C GLY A 221 -12.44 0.66 -20.00
N LEU A 222 -11.65 0.66 -21.08
CA LEU A 222 -10.60 1.65 -21.30
C LEU A 222 -11.15 3.09 -21.40
N GLU A 223 -12.27 3.29 -22.12
CA GLU A 223 -12.93 4.60 -22.21
C GLU A 223 -13.38 5.11 -20.84
N TYR A 224 -14.02 4.26 -20.05
CA TYR A 224 -14.49 4.62 -18.72
C TYR A 224 -13.34 4.85 -17.74
N PHE A 225 -12.25 4.09 -17.81
CA PHE A 225 -11.06 4.38 -17.00
C PHE A 225 -10.43 5.72 -17.37
N SER A 226 -10.39 6.09 -18.66
CA SER A 226 -9.93 7.41 -19.09
C SER A 226 -10.82 8.55 -18.58
N LYS A 227 -12.14 8.36 -18.59
CA LYS A 227 -13.08 9.30 -17.96
C LYS A 227 -12.86 9.37 -16.44
N ALA A 228 -12.70 8.22 -15.79
CA ALA A 228 -12.46 8.14 -14.35
C ALA A 228 -11.20 8.93 -13.95
N SER A 229 -10.08 8.73 -14.67
CA SER A 229 -8.82 9.44 -14.39
C SER A 229 -8.86 10.93 -14.69
N THR A 230 -9.81 11.39 -15.51
CA THR A 230 -10.06 12.82 -15.75
C THR A 230 -10.80 13.46 -14.57
N TYR A 231 -11.80 12.78 -14.00
CA TYR A 231 -12.61 13.27 -12.90
C TYR A 231 -11.95 13.08 -11.52
N ASP A 232 -11.15 12.02 -11.37
CA ASP A 232 -10.30 11.77 -10.23
C ASP A 232 -8.85 11.55 -10.70
N PRO A 233 -8.05 12.63 -10.75
CA PRO A 233 -6.68 12.55 -11.21
C PRO A 233 -5.73 11.92 -10.18
N PHE A 234 -6.16 11.71 -8.93
CA PHE A 234 -5.30 11.25 -7.85
C PHE A 234 -5.23 9.73 -7.76
N GLN A 235 -6.27 9.03 -8.20
CA GLN A 235 -6.31 7.58 -8.17
C GLN A 235 -5.40 6.94 -9.23
N ALA A 236 -4.37 6.24 -8.79
CA ALA A 236 -3.40 5.57 -9.66
C ALA A 236 -3.98 4.32 -10.34
N SER A 237 -4.94 3.63 -9.70
CA SER A 237 -5.50 2.38 -10.21
C SER A 237 -6.15 2.52 -11.58
N TYR A 238 -6.81 3.65 -11.86
CA TYR A 238 -7.41 3.89 -13.18
C TYR A 238 -6.38 3.88 -14.31
N ASN A 239 -5.18 4.40 -14.07
CA ASN A 239 -4.12 4.44 -15.06
C ASN A 239 -3.51 3.05 -15.27
N ILE A 240 -3.25 2.28 -14.21
CA ILE A 240 -2.65 0.94 -14.36
C ILE A 240 -3.64 -0.07 -14.94
N ASP A 241 -4.93 0.01 -14.59
CA ASP A 241 -5.96 -0.85 -15.17
C ASP A 241 -6.14 -0.54 -16.66
N ALA A 242 -6.15 0.75 -17.03
CA ALA A 242 -6.13 1.18 -18.42
C ALA A 242 -4.87 0.68 -19.16
N ALA A 243 -3.69 0.77 -18.53
CA ALA A 243 -2.44 0.27 -19.10
C ALA A 243 -2.50 -1.22 -19.43
N ARG A 244 -3.02 -2.04 -18.52
CA ARG A 244 -3.19 -3.48 -18.74
C ARG A 244 -4.18 -3.78 -19.88
N LEU A 245 -5.28 -3.03 -19.99
CA LEU A 245 -6.20 -3.15 -21.11
C LEU A 245 -5.56 -2.74 -22.45
N SER A 246 -4.75 -1.69 -22.46
CA SER A 246 -3.98 -1.29 -23.66
C SER A 246 -2.97 -2.37 -24.05
N LEU A 247 -2.30 -2.99 -23.07
CA LEU A 247 -1.39 -4.10 -23.31
C LEU A 247 -2.10 -5.30 -23.94
N LEU A 248 -3.27 -5.70 -23.42
CA LEU A 248 -4.09 -6.78 -23.98
C LEU A 248 -4.57 -6.51 -25.41
N LYS A 249 -4.69 -5.23 -25.79
CA LYS A 249 -5.02 -4.81 -27.17
C LYS A 249 -3.80 -4.76 -28.10
N GLY A 250 -2.60 -4.97 -27.57
CA GLY A 250 -1.33 -4.83 -28.29
C GLY A 250 -0.82 -3.40 -28.42
N ASP A 251 -1.45 -2.42 -27.76
CA ASP A 251 -0.95 -1.03 -27.71
C ASP A 251 0.05 -0.86 -26.56
N ILE A 252 1.26 -1.38 -26.80
CA ILE A 252 2.34 -1.41 -25.81
C ILE A 252 2.80 0.02 -25.46
N GLU A 253 2.82 0.93 -26.43
CA GLU A 253 3.26 2.31 -26.19
C GLU A 253 2.31 3.02 -25.22
N GLN A 254 0.99 2.91 -25.44
CA GLN A 254 0.01 3.46 -24.52
C GLN A 254 0.07 2.77 -23.15
N ALA A 255 0.28 1.45 -23.11
CA ALA A 255 0.43 0.72 -21.86
C ALA A 255 1.60 1.23 -21.02
N VAL A 256 2.77 1.45 -21.62
CA VAL A 256 3.95 2.02 -20.93
C VAL A 256 3.64 3.42 -20.41
N GLN A 257 3.07 4.30 -21.25
CA GLN A 257 2.75 5.67 -20.84
C GLN A 257 1.79 5.71 -19.65
N LEU A 258 0.71 4.92 -19.70
CA LEU A 258 -0.28 4.87 -18.62
C LEU A 258 0.28 4.23 -17.36
N GLY A 259 1.06 3.15 -17.48
CA GLY A 259 1.72 2.49 -16.36
C GLY A 259 2.70 3.41 -15.64
N GLU A 260 3.56 4.13 -16.38
CA GLU A 260 4.49 5.11 -15.79
C GLU A 260 3.75 6.25 -15.09
N GLN A 261 2.62 6.71 -15.64
CA GLN A 261 1.79 7.70 -14.97
C GLN A 261 1.19 7.15 -13.66
N ALA A 262 0.77 5.88 -13.65
CA ALA A 262 0.27 5.22 -12.43
C ALA A 262 1.36 5.18 -11.35
N ALA A 263 2.57 4.75 -11.70
CA ALA A 263 3.70 4.69 -10.76
C ALA A 263 4.12 6.08 -10.25
N LYS A 264 3.99 7.14 -11.06
CA LYS A 264 4.25 8.52 -10.61
C LYS A 264 3.25 8.99 -9.56
N LYS A 265 1.98 8.55 -9.67
CA LYS A 265 0.88 8.90 -8.75
C LYS A 265 0.98 8.14 -7.43
N ASP A 266 1.25 6.84 -7.47
CA ASP A 266 1.38 5.99 -6.29
C ASP A 266 2.70 5.21 -6.33
N ARG A 267 3.74 5.84 -5.81
CA ARG A 267 5.14 5.41 -5.97
C ARG A 267 5.51 4.19 -5.16
N PHE A 268 4.80 3.91 -4.07
CA PHE A 268 5.11 2.81 -3.16
C PHE A 268 4.18 1.61 -3.36
N ASN A 269 3.39 1.62 -4.44
CA ASN A 269 2.47 0.55 -4.76
C ASN A 269 3.17 -0.55 -5.56
N TRP A 270 3.54 -1.62 -4.86
CA TRP A 270 4.23 -2.75 -5.45
C TRP A 270 3.43 -3.43 -6.57
N GLN A 271 2.09 -3.44 -6.53
CA GLN A 271 1.28 -4.02 -7.62
C GLN A 271 1.47 -3.24 -8.92
N ILE A 272 1.53 -1.91 -8.85
CA ILE A 272 1.75 -1.05 -10.03
C ILE A 272 3.12 -1.35 -10.63
N HIS A 273 4.14 -1.50 -9.80
CA HIS A 273 5.50 -1.82 -10.25
C HIS A 273 5.62 -3.22 -10.86
N LEU A 274 4.93 -4.23 -10.32
CA LEU A 274 4.86 -5.57 -10.95
C LEU A 274 4.15 -5.54 -12.31
N ASN A 275 3.03 -4.82 -12.42
CA ASN A 275 2.35 -4.63 -13.70
C ASN A 275 3.23 -3.87 -14.71
N LEU A 276 4.01 -2.89 -14.25
CA LEU A 276 4.99 -2.19 -15.08
C LEU A 276 6.12 -3.11 -15.55
N ALA A 277 6.60 -4.01 -14.68
CA ALA A 277 7.58 -5.02 -15.06
C ALA A 277 7.05 -5.89 -16.21
N GLU A 278 5.80 -6.38 -16.10
CA GLU A 278 5.14 -7.11 -17.18
C GLU A 278 5.01 -6.28 -18.47
N ILE A 279 4.59 -5.01 -18.38
CA ILE A 279 4.47 -4.13 -19.53
C ILE A 279 5.84 -3.91 -20.22
N TYR A 280 6.91 -3.67 -19.46
CA TYR A 280 8.25 -3.52 -20.00
C TYR A 280 8.80 -4.82 -20.59
N TRP A 281 8.47 -5.97 -19.98
CA TRP A 281 8.78 -7.28 -20.52
C TRP A 281 8.16 -7.46 -21.91
N GLN A 282 6.86 -7.17 -22.05
CA GLN A 282 6.16 -7.27 -23.34
C GLN A 282 6.67 -6.25 -24.38
N GLN A 283 7.16 -5.10 -23.93
CA GLN A 283 7.86 -4.14 -24.79
C GLN A 283 9.22 -4.66 -25.30
N GLY A 284 9.81 -5.66 -24.62
CA GLY A 284 11.16 -6.14 -24.86
C GLY A 284 12.25 -5.34 -24.13
N SER A 285 11.87 -4.45 -23.20
CA SER A 285 12.81 -3.66 -22.40
C SER A 285 13.17 -4.41 -21.10
N ILE A 286 14.02 -5.42 -21.22
CA ILE A 286 14.37 -6.35 -20.12
C ILE A 286 14.94 -5.63 -18.90
N ASP A 287 15.87 -4.68 -19.11
CA ASP A 287 16.49 -3.92 -18.01
C ASP A 287 15.45 -3.11 -17.21
N LYS A 288 14.49 -2.48 -17.91
CA LYS A 288 13.39 -1.74 -17.26
C LYS A 288 12.42 -2.67 -16.54
N SER A 289 12.21 -3.88 -17.07
CA SER A 289 11.39 -4.90 -16.41
C SER A 289 12.03 -5.33 -15.08
N ILE A 290 13.35 -5.54 -15.07
CA ILE A 290 14.10 -5.83 -13.85
C ILE A 290 13.99 -4.66 -12.88
N GLU A 291 14.25 -3.43 -13.32
CA GLU A 291 14.17 -2.23 -12.48
C GLU A 291 12.78 -2.09 -11.80
N ALA A 292 11.70 -2.26 -12.57
CA ALA A 292 10.34 -2.21 -12.04
C ALA A 292 10.06 -3.35 -11.05
N ALA A 293 10.54 -4.58 -11.32
CA ALA A 293 10.43 -5.69 -10.36
C ALA A 293 11.24 -5.42 -9.08
N THR A 294 12.45 -4.87 -9.20
CA THR A 294 13.26 -4.45 -8.04
C THR A 294 12.52 -3.41 -7.21
N GLU A 295 11.88 -2.43 -7.85
CA GLU A 295 11.12 -1.42 -7.13
C GLU A 295 9.88 -2.00 -6.44
N ALA A 296 9.21 -3.00 -7.04
CA ALA A 296 8.16 -3.75 -6.37
C ALA A 296 8.68 -4.47 -5.10
N LYS A 297 9.87 -5.09 -5.18
CA LYS A 297 10.55 -5.71 -4.02
C LYS A 297 10.85 -4.67 -2.95
N ASN A 298 11.36 -3.49 -3.32
CA ASN A 298 11.66 -2.41 -2.37
C ASN A 298 10.40 -1.88 -1.68
N CYS A 299 9.28 -1.80 -2.40
CA CYS A 299 8.00 -1.35 -1.86
C CYS A 299 7.37 -2.34 -0.88
N ALA A 300 7.61 -3.64 -1.05
CA ALA A 300 7.00 -4.67 -0.21
C ALA A 300 7.89 -5.93 -0.07
N PRO A 301 9.07 -5.80 0.58
CA PRO A 301 10.10 -6.84 0.60
C PRO A 301 9.66 -8.11 1.34
N LEU A 302 8.73 -8.00 2.29
CA LEU A 302 8.26 -9.10 3.13
C LEU A 302 6.97 -9.77 2.61
N VAL A 303 6.51 -9.42 1.40
CA VAL A 303 5.32 -10.02 0.79
C VAL A 303 5.73 -11.20 -0.11
N GLN A 304 5.21 -12.39 0.17
CA GLN A 304 5.53 -13.62 -0.58
C GLN A 304 5.29 -13.46 -2.08
N ASN A 305 4.10 -13.01 -2.47
CA ASN A 305 3.72 -12.85 -3.87
C ASN A 305 4.65 -11.89 -4.63
N VAL A 306 5.15 -10.84 -3.97
CA VAL A 306 6.11 -9.91 -4.57
C VAL A 306 7.42 -10.64 -4.87
N ASN A 307 7.95 -11.39 -3.91
CA ASN A 307 9.18 -12.15 -4.11
C ASN A 307 9.02 -13.25 -5.18
N ASN A 308 7.88 -13.93 -5.25
CA ASN A 308 7.59 -14.92 -6.30
C ASN A 308 7.64 -14.28 -7.70
N ASN A 309 6.97 -13.14 -7.88
CA ASN A 309 6.96 -12.43 -9.17
C ASN A 309 8.34 -11.86 -9.52
N VAL A 310 9.07 -11.30 -8.56
CA VAL A 310 10.42 -10.77 -8.79
C VAL A 310 11.38 -11.90 -9.18
N ALA A 311 11.33 -13.02 -8.47
CA ALA A 311 12.12 -14.20 -8.82
C ALA A 311 11.81 -14.69 -10.23
N ARG A 312 10.53 -14.68 -10.61
CA ARG A 312 10.10 -15.06 -11.95
C ARG A 312 10.66 -14.11 -13.02
N VAL A 313 10.53 -12.80 -12.82
CA VAL A 313 11.08 -11.80 -13.75
C VAL A 313 12.59 -11.96 -13.90
N TYR A 314 13.31 -12.16 -12.79
CA TYR A 314 14.77 -12.31 -12.80
C TYR A 314 15.21 -13.60 -13.48
N ALA A 315 14.54 -14.74 -13.21
CA ALA A 315 14.86 -16.01 -13.83
C ALA A 315 14.64 -15.97 -15.36
N LEU A 316 13.52 -15.38 -15.81
CA LEU A 316 13.26 -15.21 -17.24
C LEU A 316 14.22 -14.22 -17.89
N ALA A 317 14.54 -13.11 -17.23
CA ALA A 317 15.54 -12.16 -17.72
C ALA A 317 16.93 -12.79 -17.84
N GLY A 318 17.29 -13.67 -16.90
CA GLY A 318 18.53 -14.45 -16.97
C GLY A 318 18.60 -15.32 -18.22
N ILE A 319 17.52 -16.05 -18.52
CA ILE A 319 17.41 -16.84 -19.76
C ILE A 319 17.58 -15.93 -20.98
N ARG A 320 16.91 -14.77 -20.98
CA ARG A 320 16.98 -13.82 -22.09
C ARG A 320 18.40 -13.27 -22.29
N TYR A 321 19.10 -12.94 -21.22
CA TYR A 321 20.50 -12.52 -21.31
C TYR A 321 21.40 -13.64 -21.86
N LEU A 322 21.16 -14.91 -21.52
CA LEU A 322 21.90 -16.03 -22.13
C LEU A 322 21.64 -16.15 -23.64
N GLU A 323 20.38 -15.99 -24.09
CA GLU A 323 20.05 -15.94 -25.53
C GLU A 323 20.81 -14.82 -26.25
N GLU A 324 20.96 -13.68 -25.58
CA GLU A 324 21.69 -12.49 -26.07
C GLU A 324 23.22 -12.59 -25.87
N ARG A 325 23.71 -13.71 -25.31
CA ARG A 325 25.13 -13.97 -24.98
C ARG A 325 25.72 -13.00 -23.95
N ASN A 326 24.88 -12.41 -23.10
CA ASN A 326 25.28 -11.59 -21.97
C ASN A 326 25.33 -12.43 -20.68
N GLU A 327 26.34 -13.29 -20.59
CA GLU A 327 26.50 -14.21 -19.46
C GLU A 327 26.67 -13.50 -18.12
N GLU A 328 27.40 -12.37 -18.08
CA GLU A 328 27.64 -11.62 -16.84
C GLU A 328 26.32 -11.17 -16.20
N ALA A 329 25.42 -10.57 -17.00
CA ALA A 329 24.11 -10.14 -16.51
C ALA A 329 23.22 -11.33 -16.15
N ALA A 330 23.27 -12.42 -16.92
CA ALA A 330 22.52 -13.64 -16.62
C ALA A 330 22.92 -14.26 -15.26
N TRP A 331 24.21 -14.40 -15.01
CA TRP A 331 24.70 -14.98 -13.74
C TRP A 331 24.30 -14.12 -12.55
N ALA A 332 24.37 -12.80 -12.67
CA ALA A 332 23.98 -11.89 -11.60
C ALA A 332 22.50 -12.09 -11.18
N VAL A 333 21.57 -12.14 -12.13
CA VAL A 333 20.14 -12.32 -11.79
C VAL A 333 19.84 -13.73 -11.28
N PHE A 334 20.50 -14.77 -11.80
CA PHE A 334 20.33 -16.12 -11.28
C PHE A 334 20.89 -16.27 -9.86
N GLU A 335 22.04 -15.66 -9.55
CA GLU A 335 22.60 -15.65 -8.19
C GLU A 335 21.64 -15.00 -7.19
N GLU A 336 21.01 -13.87 -7.55
CA GLU A 336 20.02 -13.20 -6.72
C GLU A 336 18.80 -14.09 -6.44
N VAL A 337 18.28 -14.80 -7.45
CA VAL A 337 17.14 -15.70 -7.28
C VAL A 337 17.51 -16.91 -6.42
N ALA A 338 18.65 -17.54 -6.68
CA ALA A 338 19.11 -18.71 -5.93
C ALA A 338 19.48 -18.36 -4.47
N ALA A 339 19.77 -17.09 -4.15
CA ALA A 339 20.06 -16.65 -2.80
C ALA A 339 18.79 -16.35 -1.96
N MET A 340 17.61 -16.21 -2.57
CA MET A 340 16.39 -15.84 -1.85
C MET A 340 16.03 -16.77 -0.68
N PRO A 341 16.11 -18.12 -0.81
CA PRO A 341 15.81 -19.03 0.31
C PRO A 341 16.66 -18.72 1.56
N ASP A 342 17.97 -18.52 1.37
CA ASP A 342 18.90 -18.20 2.45
C ASP A 342 18.66 -16.78 3.00
N GLN A 343 18.36 -15.80 2.11
CA GLN A 343 18.02 -14.44 2.52
C GLN A 343 16.82 -14.41 3.46
N PHE A 344 15.77 -15.20 3.18
CA PHE A 344 14.56 -15.24 4.01
C PHE A 344 14.83 -15.80 5.40
N ASN A 345 15.58 -16.91 5.47
CA ASN A 345 15.97 -17.53 6.74
C ASN A 345 16.86 -16.60 7.57
N ASN A 346 17.91 -16.05 6.95
CA ASN A 346 18.85 -15.14 7.61
C ASN A 346 18.16 -13.87 8.12
N TYR A 347 17.23 -13.31 7.35
CA TYR A 347 16.47 -12.13 7.78
C TYR A 347 15.68 -12.43 9.06
N PHE A 348 14.97 -13.56 9.11
CA PHE A 348 14.18 -13.94 10.28
C PHE A 348 15.06 -14.18 11.53
N GLU A 349 16.19 -14.88 11.37
CA GLU A 349 17.10 -15.22 12.47
C GLU A 349 17.73 -13.99 13.13
N GLN A 350 17.92 -12.90 12.37
CA GLN A 350 18.49 -11.65 12.86
C GLN A 350 17.48 -10.76 13.60
N LEU A 351 16.18 -11.05 13.52
CA LEU A 351 15.16 -10.24 14.18
C LEU A 351 15.22 -10.38 15.70
N PRO A 352 14.98 -9.30 16.47
CA PRO A 352 14.79 -9.38 17.91
C PRO A 352 13.69 -10.38 18.30
N GLU A 353 13.86 -11.08 19.43
CA GLU A 353 12.91 -12.11 19.90
C GLU A 353 11.46 -11.59 19.99
N MET A 354 11.29 -10.32 20.38
CA MET A 354 9.99 -9.66 20.41
C MET A 354 9.31 -9.66 19.03
N ILE A 355 10.05 -9.32 17.97
CA ILE A 355 9.51 -9.26 16.60
C ILE A 355 9.29 -10.68 16.05
N GLN A 356 10.17 -11.63 16.37
CA GLN A 356 9.98 -13.04 16.01
C GLN A 356 8.66 -13.61 16.55
N ARG A 357 8.23 -13.19 17.75
CA ARG A 357 6.93 -13.58 18.34
C ARG A 357 5.74 -12.97 17.61
N LEU A 358 5.88 -11.78 17.02
CA LEU A 358 4.84 -11.11 16.23
C LEU A 358 4.69 -11.72 14.82
N TRP A 359 5.70 -12.44 14.33
CA TRP A 359 5.69 -13.02 12.98
C TRP A 359 5.56 -14.55 12.99
N PRO A 360 4.33 -15.10 12.93
CA PRO A 360 4.11 -16.53 13.01
C PRO A 360 4.60 -17.27 11.76
N SER A 361 5.06 -18.51 11.94
CA SER A 361 5.73 -19.31 10.90
C SER A 361 4.95 -19.44 9.59
N TYR A 362 3.63 -19.58 9.65
CA TYR A 362 2.77 -19.73 8.47
C TYR A 362 2.67 -18.47 7.59
N SER A 363 3.11 -17.31 8.09
CA SER A 363 3.06 -16.01 7.41
C SER A 363 4.44 -15.48 7.01
N ARG A 364 5.49 -16.26 7.30
CA ARG A 364 6.87 -15.92 6.93
C ARG A 364 7.10 -16.19 5.45
N LEU A 365 8.07 -15.48 4.90
CA LEU A 365 8.58 -15.80 3.58
C LEU A 365 9.12 -17.24 3.58
N ALA A 366 8.77 -18.00 2.55
CA ALA A 366 9.18 -19.39 2.40
C ALA A 366 9.38 -19.72 0.93
N VAL A 367 10.06 -20.84 0.66
CA VAL A 367 10.10 -21.42 -0.68
C VAL A 367 8.80 -22.18 -0.91
N ASP A 368 7.80 -21.49 -1.42
CA ASP A 368 6.55 -22.10 -1.88
C ASP A 368 6.72 -22.69 -3.30
N ARG A 369 5.66 -23.32 -3.82
CA ARG A 369 5.71 -24.02 -5.12
C ARG A 369 5.98 -23.07 -6.30
N GLU A 370 5.62 -21.80 -6.18
CA GLU A 370 5.80 -20.81 -7.24
C GLU A 370 7.22 -20.25 -7.22
N LEU A 371 7.74 -19.92 -6.04
CA LEU A 371 9.13 -19.50 -5.88
C LEU A 371 10.10 -20.63 -6.24
N ALA A 372 9.78 -21.87 -5.82
CA ALA A 372 10.62 -23.05 -6.09
C ALA A 372 10.90 -23.25 -7.58
N LEU A 373 9.95 -22.90 -8.45
CA LEU A 373 10.15 -22.97 -9.90
C LEU A 373 11.28 -22.03 -10.35
N SER A 374 11.19 -20.75 -9.95
CA SER A 374 12.19 -19.73 -10.32
C SER A 374 13.56 -20.02 -9.70
N VAL A 375 13.59 -20.47 -8.44
CA VAL A 375 14.82 -20.89 -7.75
C VAL A 375 15.46 -22.09 -8.46
N GLY A 376 14.67 -23.12 -8.78
CA GLY A 376 15.17 -24.30 -9.49
C GLY A 376 15.71 -23.99 -10.88
N ILE A 377 15.07 -23.08 -11.62
CA ILE A 377 15.58 -22.58 -12.92
C ILE A 377 16.94 -21.91 -12.72
N ALA A 378 17.06 -20.99 -11.75
CA ALA A 378 18.30 -20.28 -11.49
C ALA A 378 19.43 -21.24 -11.08
N GLU A 379 19.14 -22.19 -10.19
CA GLU A 379 20.10 -23.21 -9.75
C GLU A 379 20.57 -24.12 -10.88
N TYR A 380 19.67 -24.50 -11.80
CA TYR A 380 20.02 -25.27 -13.00
C TYR A 380 21.11 -24.56 -13.82
N PHE A 381 20.90 -23.27 -14.10
CA PHE A 381 21.84 -22.46 -14.87
C PHE A 381 23.16 -22.19 -14.12
N LEU A 382 23.11 -22.07 -12.79
CA LEU A 382 24.29 -21.93 -11.95
C LEU A 382 25.08 -23.25 -11.77
N GLY A 383 24.64 -24.36 -12.37
CA GLY A 383 25.31 -25.67 -12.24
C GLY A 383 25.01 -26.40 -10.93
N LYS A 384 24.04 -25.92 -10.15
CA LYS A 384 23.59 -26.50 -8.87
C LYS A 384 22.52 -27.57 -9.10
N SER A 385 22.79 -28.53 -9.98
CA SER A 385 21.78 -29.46 -10.51
C SER A 385 21.01 -30.25 -9.43
N GLN A 386 21.67 -30.64 -8.34
CA GLN A 386 21.01 -31.36 -7.23
C GLN A 386 19.97 -30.47 -6.54
N GLN A 387 20.34 -29.24 -6.17
CA GLN A 387 19.42 -28.28 -5.53
C GLN A 387 18.28 -27.92 -6.48
N ALA A 388 18.60 -27.74 -7.77
CA ALA A 388 17.60 -27.49 -8.81
C ALA A 388 16.55 -28.61 -8.85
N THR A 389 16.96 -29.89 -8.80
CA THR A 389 15.99 -31.00 -8.78
C THR A 389 15.07 -30.97 -7.57
N GLU A 390 15.58 -30.64 -6.38
CA GLU A 390 14.78 -30.59 -5.14
C GLU A 390 13.70 -29.49 -5.21
N HIS A 391 14.06 -28.30 -5.67
CA HIS A 391 13.10 -27.20 -5.83
C HIS A 391 12.11 -27.45 -6.99
N LEU A 392 12.54 -28.06 -8.09
CA LEU A 392 11.65 -28.37 -9.22
C LEU A 392 10.66 -29.49 -8.90
N GLU A 393 11.04 -30.46 -8.06
CA GLU A 393 10.11 -31.46 -7.50
C GLU A 393 9.05 -30.84 -6.56
N LEU A 394 9.39 -29.77 -5.85
CA LEU A 394 8.39 -29.00 -5.12
C LEU A 394 7.46 -28.24 -6.10
N ALA A 395 8.04 -27.61 -7.12
CA ALA A 395 7.34 -26.80 -8.12
C ALA A 395 6.32 -27.58 -8.97
N MET A 396 6.60 -28.84 -9.32
CA MET A 396 5.67 -29.67 -10.12
C MET A 396 4.31 -29.93 -9.44
N ASN A 397 4.21 -29.68 -8.14
CA ASN A 397 2.96 -29.75 -7.39
C ASN A 397 2.05 -28.51 -7.56
N ASN A 398 2.47 -27.52 -8.34
CA ASN A 398 1.62 -26.41 -8.77
C ASN A 398 0.97 -26.75 -10.11
N GLU A 399 -0.36 -26.88 -10.15
CA GLU A 399 -1.09 -27.27 -11.38
C GLU A 399 -0.90 -26.26 -12.51
N ALA A 400 -0.88 -24.96 -12.20
CA ALA A 400 -0.78 -23.89 -13.19
C ALA A 400 0.56 -23.89 -13.95
N SER A 401 1.62 -24.39 -13.34
CA SER A 401 2.98 -24.40 -13.89
C SER A 401 3.60 -25.81 -13.93
N ARG A 402 2.77 -26.87 -13.85
CA ARG A 402 3.26 -28.25 -13.74
C ARG A 402 4.08 -28.67 -14.95
N ALA A 403 3.59 -28.41 -16.16
CA ALA A 403 4.28 -28.77 -17.40
C ALA A 403 5.65 -28.08 -17.48
N GLU A 404 5.71 -26.79 -17.13
CA GLU A 404 6.96 -26.03 -17.09
C GLU A 404 7.94 -26.58 -16.05
N ALA A 405 7.48 -26.86 -14.82
CA ALA A 405 8.32 -27.42 -13.77
C ALA A 405 8.88 -28.80 -14.15
N LEU A 406 8.07 -29.66 -14.78
CA LEU A 406 8.50 -30.97 -15.28
C LEU A 406 9.53 -30.84 -16.42
N LEU A 407 9.38 -29.86 -17.31
CA LEU A 407 10.35 -29.58 -18.37
C LEU A 407 11.72 -29.22 -17.80
N TRP A 408 11.77 -28.29 -16.83
CA TRP A 408 13.01 -27.92 -16.16
C TRP A 408 13.59 -29.07 -15.34
N LEU A 409 12.74 -29.87 -14.68
CA LEU A 409 13.19 -31.06 -13.96
C LEU A 409 13.84 -32.07 -14.91
N ALA A 410 13.25 -32.29 -16.09
CA ALA A 410 13.85 -33.13 -17.12
C ALA A 410 15.22 -32.61 -17.56
N ALA A 411 15.35 -31.30 -17.80
CA ALA A 411 16.62 -30.68 -18.18
C ALA A 411 17.70 -30.85 -17.08
N ALA A 412 17.32 -30.66 -15.81
CA ALA A 412 18.20 -30.87 -14.67
C ALA A 412 18.65 -32.34 -14.53
N ARG A 413 17.71 -33.29 -14.68
CA ARG A 413 18.01 -34.74 -14.65
C ARG A 413 18.91 -35.17 -15.81
N GLN A 414 18.67 -34.66 -17.01
CA GLN A 414 19.52 -34.90 -18.17
C GLN A 414 20.96 -34.43 -17.92
N LYS A 415 21.12 -33.24 -17.32
CA LYS A 415 22.43 -32.68 -16.98
C LYS A 415 23.19 -33.51 -15.94
N MET A 416 22.48 -34.19 -15.04
CA MET A 416 23.05 -35.14 -14.08
C MET A 416 23.36 -36.52 -14.69
N GLY A 417 23.05 -36.75 -15.97
CA GLY A 417 23.23 -38.03 -16.66
C GLY A 417 22.07 -39.02 -16.51
N HIS A 418 20.98 -38.62 -15.84
CA HIS A 418 19.79 -39.45 -15.64
C HIS A 418 18.87 -39.40 -16.88
N THR A 419 19.37 -39.93 -18.00
CA THR A 419 18.72 -39.77 -19.32
C THR A 419 17.34 -40.46 -19.39
N GLU A 420 17.19 -41.63 -18.76
CA GLU A 420 15.90 -42.35 -18.73
C GLU A 420 14.83 -41.59 -17.93
N GLU A 421 15.21 -41.03 -16.78
CA GLU A 421 14.31 -40.20 -15.96
C GLU A 421 13.92 -38.93 -16.70
N ALA A 422 14.88 -38.26 -17.34
CA ALA A 422 14.63 -37.07 -18.13
C ALA A 422 13.63 -37.35 -19.27
N GLN A 423 13.79 -38.46 -19.99
CA GLN A 423 12.86 -38.85 -21.05
C GLN A 423 11.46 -39.18 -20.52
N ALA A 424 11.37 -39.86 -19.36
CA ALA A 424 10.08 -40.15 -18.73
C ALA A 424 9.34 -38.87 -18.30
N LEU A 425 10.06 -37.88 -17.79
CA LEU A 425 9.51 -36.57 -17.46
C LEU A 425 9.06 -35.81 -18.72
N LEU A 426 9.87 -35.82 -19.78
CA LEU A 426 9.50 -35.21 -21.06
C LEU A 426 8.23 -35.79 -21.67
N ASN A 427 8.03 -37.11 -21.57
CA ASN A 427 6.80 -37.74 -22.04
C ASN A 427 5.58 -37.21 -21.26
N GLN A 428 5.71 -36.97 -19.96
CA GLN A 428 4.64 -36.34 -19.17
C GLN A 428 4.40 -34.89 -19.57
N VAL A 429 5.45 -34.13 -19.91
CA VAL A 429 5.29 -32.75 -20.42
C VAL A 429 4.50 -32.77 -21.73
N LEU A 430 4.83 -33.67 -22.66
CA LEU A 430 4.11 -33.82 -23.94
C LEU A 430 2.63 -34.15 -23.77
N GLU A 431 2.28 -34.96 -22.77
CA GLU A 431 0.89 -35.28 -22.44
C GLU A 431 0.13 -34.09 -21.84
N LEU A 432 0.82 -33.22 -21.10
CA LEU A 432 0.23 -32.05 -20.45
C LEU A 432 0.13 -30.83 -21.38
N ASP A 433 1.21 -30.49 -22.07
CA ASP A 433 1.33 -29.35 -22.96
C ASP A 433 2.47 -29.55 -23.97
N GLU A 434 2.10 -29.88 -25.21
CA GLU A 434 3.04 -30.07 -26.32
C GLU A 434 3.86 -28.81 -26.63
N SER A 435 3.28 -27.62 -26.46
CA SER A 435 3.98 -26.36 -26.75
C SER A 435 5.12 -26.09 -25.77
N VAL A 436 4.96 -26.52 -24.52
CA VAL A 436 6.01 -26.42 -23.49
C VAL A 436 7.15 -27.41 -23.79
N ALA A 437 6.83 -28.63 -24.23
CA ALA A 437 7.82 -29.65 -24.56
C ALA A 437 8.77 -29.21 -25.70
N GLN A 438 8.28 -28.42 -26.66
CA GLN A 438 9.09 -27.89 -27.78
C GLN A 438 10.26 -27.00 -27.32
N ASN A 439 10.19 -26.45 -26.11
CA ASN A 439 11.25 -25.60 -25.57
C ASN A 439 12.43 -26.39 -24.99
N TYR A 440 12.33 -27.72 -24.85
CA TYR A 440 13.37 -28.53 -24.20
C TYR A 440 14.75 -28.36 -24.85
N ASP A 441 14.83 -28.50 -26.18
CA ASP A 441 16.08 -28.41 -26.92
C ASP A 441 16.68 -27.00 -26.82
N ALA A 442 15.85 -25.96 -26.79
CA ALA A 442 16.33 -24.60 -26.60
C ALA A 442 16.96 -24.44 -25.21
N ILE A 443 16.32 -24.97 -24.16
CA ILE A 443 16.80 -24.89 -22.78
C ILE A 443 18.15 -25.60 -22.59
N VAL A 444 18.27 -26.86 -23.02
CA VAL A 444 19.48 -27.65 -22.77
C VAL A 444 20.69 -27.21 -23.59
N ASN A 445 20.47 -26.40 -24.63
CA ASN A 445 21.52 -25.81 -25.46
C ASN A 445 22.00 -24.45 -24.97
N LEU A 446 21.31 -23.83 -24.01
CA LEU A 446 21.80 -22.60 -23.38
C LEU A 446 23.02 -22.89 -22.48
N PRO A 447 23.99 -21.97 -22.40
CA PRO A 447 25.15 -22.15 -21.54
C PRO A 447 24.74 -22.20 -20.07
N THR A 448 25.50 -22.98 -19.30
CA THR A 448 25.36 -23.09 -17.85
C THR A 448 26.71 -22.88 -17.21
N ARG A 449 26.79 -22.25 -16.04
CA ARG A 449 28.05 -21.73 -15.47
C ARG A 449 29.14 -22.77 -15.20
N ASP A 450 28.78 -24.04 -15.12
CA ASP A 450 29.68 -25.20 -14.99
C ASP A 450 30.29 -25.69 -16.31
N ARG A 451 29.91 -25.09 -17.45
CA ARG A 451 30.42 -25.36 -18.80
C ARG A 451 30.89 -24.08 -19.47
#